data_AF-A0A534ZVD7-F1
#
_entry.id   AF-A0A534ZVD7-F1
#
_cell.length_a   1.000
_cell.length_b   1.000
_cell.length_c   1.000
_cell.angle_alpha   90.00
_cell.angle_beta   90.00
_cell.angle_gamma   90.00
#
_symmetry.space_group_name_H-M   'P 1'
#
loop_
_entity.id
_entity.type
_entity.pdbx_description
1 polymer ?
#
loop_
_entity_poly.entity_id
_entity_poly.type
_entity_poly.pdbx_seq_one_letter_code
_entity_poly.pdbx_strand_id
1 'polypeptide(L)'
;MTNSPPAPPPSLPDFVERNHVELERMRAIVERLDDEGLTRLVNESWTVAGVLGHVAFWDGRALFLAEKLSRGAPFTPSDEEPEDVDWINDANRPLIHAIAPRRAAELALRVAEQTDQRMASLSPDLVRRTWPTDPSSPLNPVRAAHRAEHLDEIEASLRE
;
A
#
# COMPACT_ATOMS: atom_id res chain seq x y z
N MET A 1 -10.56 -14.17 24.14
CA MET A 1 -10.03 -13.98 22.78
C MET A 1 -10.92 -14.79 21.85
N THR A 2 -11.89 -14.15 21.21
CA THR A 2 -12.74 -14.79 20.22
C THR A 2 -11.94 -14.85 18.92
N ASN A 3 -11.37 -16.00 18.60
CA ASN A 3 -10.79 -16.24 17.29
C ASN A 3 -11.94 -16.30 16.29
N SER A 4 -12.28 -15.16 15.70
CA SER A 4 -13.07 -15.14 14.48
C SER A 4 -12.35 -15.98 13.43
N PRO A 5 -13.06 -16.81 12.65
CA PRO A 5 -12.42 -17.51 11.54
C PRO A 5 -11.74 -16.49 10.62
N PRO A 6 -10.57 -16.82 10.03
CA PRO A 6 -9.93 -15.94 9.07
C PRO A 6 -10.93 -15.58 7.98
N ALA A 7 -10.94 -14.30 7.59
CA ALA A 7 -11.81 -13.85 6.51
C ALA A 7 -11.61 -14.75 5.27
N PRO A 8 -12.67 -15.09 4.54
CA PRO A 8 -12.53 -15.90 3.34
C PRO A 8 -11.53 -15.23 2.38
N PRO A 9 -10.77 -16.04 1.60
CA PRO A 9 -9.80 -15.49 0.67
C PRO A 9 -10.51 -14.52 -0.29
N PRO A 10 -9.89 -13.38 -0.62
CA PRO A 10 -10.48 -12.37 -1.45
C PRO A 10 -10.69 -12.94 -2.87
N SER A 11 -11.85 -12.67 -3.44
CA SER A 11 -12.10 -12.90 -4.86
C SER A 11 -11.62 -11.70 -5.69
N LEU A 12 -11.38 -11.89 -6.99
CA LEU A 12 -10.93 -10.80 -7.87
C LEU A 12 -11.86 -9.57 -7.82
N PRO A 13 -13.20 -9.70 -7.97
CA PRO A 13 -14.08 -8.55 -7.83
C PRO A 13 -14.05 -7.90 -6.44
N ASP A 14 -13.85 -8.68 -5.36
CA ASP A 14 -13.85 -8.16 -3.98
C ASP A 14 -12.64 -7.26 -3.68
N PHE A 15 -11.41 -7.74 -3.93
CA PHE A 15 -10.24 -6.94 -3.60
C PHE A 15 -10.07 -5.73 -4.53
N VAL A 16 -10.50 -5.84 -5.80
CA VAL A 16 -10.45 -4.71 -6.74
C VAL A 16 -11.30 -3.56 -6.24
N GLU A 17 -12.54 -3.86 -5.82
CA GLU A 17 -13.45 -2.84 -5.27
C GLU A 17 -12.89 -2.23 -3.98
N ARG A 18 -12.40 -3.06 -3.05
CA ARG A 18 -11.84 -2.58 -1.78
C ARG A 18 -10.61 -1.70 -1.99
N ASN A 19 -9.71 -2.07 -2.90
CA ASN A 19 -8.55 -1.26 -3.23
C ASN A 19 -8.97 0.08 -3.85
N HIS A 20 -9.96 0.06 -4.74
CA HIS A 20 -10.50 1.24 -5.39
C HIS A 20 -11.09 2.24 -4.39
N VAL A 21 -11.87 1.76 -3.41
CA VAL A 21 -12.44 2.62 -2.35
C VAL A 21 -11.35 3.38 -1.59
N GLU A 22 -10.29 2.69 -1.16
CA GLU A 22 -9.20 3.35 -0.42
C GLU A 22 -8.31 4.21 -1.34
N LEU A 23 -8.20 3.89 -2.63
CA LEU A 23 -7.54 4.77 -3.60
C LEU A 23 -8.29 6.09 -3.76
N GLU A 24 -9.62 6.05 -3.89
CA GLU A 24 -10.43 7.26 -4.02
C GLU A 24 -10.46 8.06 -2.72
N ARG A 25 -10.45 7.40 -1.55
CA ARG A 25 -10.26 8.07 -0.27
C ARG A 25 -8.89 8.77 -0.20
N MET A 26 -7.81 8.10 -0.59
CA MET A 26 -6.48 8.69 -0.66
C MET A 26 -6.46 9.89 -1.60
N ARG A 27 -7.11 9.80 -2.77
CA ARG A 27 -7.25 10.91 -3.73
C ARG A 27 -7.95 12.11 -3.11
N ALA A 28 -9.08 11.89 -2.43
CA ALA A 28 -9.82 12.95 -1.77
C ALA A 28 -8.99 13.67 -0.69
N ILE A 29 -8.16 12.94 0.07
CA ILE A 29 -7.23 13.54 1.03
C ILE A 29 -6.20 14.42 0.31
N VAL A 30 -5.53 13.89 -0.72
CA VAL A 30 -4.48 14.61 -1.45
C VAL A 30 -5.01 15.87 -2.14
N GLU A 31 -6.21 15.81 -2.73
CA GLU A 31 -6.84 16.94 -3.41
C GLU A 31 -7.30 18.03 -2.45
N ARG A 32 -7.72 17.67 -1.23
CA ARG A 32 -8.20 18.62 -0.22
C ARG A 32 -7.07 19.37 0.48
N LEU A 33 -5.92 18.72 0.70
CA LEU A 33 -4.81 19.32 1.44
C LEU A 33 -3.99 20.26 0.56
N ASP A 34 -3.61 21.41 1.12
CA ASP A 34 -2.57 22.26 0.57
C ASP A 34 -1.16 21.77 1.00
N ASP A 35 -0.13 22.50 0.57
CA ASP A 35 1.25 22.07 0.83
C ASP A 35 1.62 22.14 2.33
N GLU A 36 1.01 23.05 3.09
CA GLU A 36 1.18 23.11 4.56
C GLU A 36 0.57 21.88 5.22
N GLY A 37 -0.66 21.51 4.86
CA GLY A 37 -1.32 20.30 5.33
C GLY A 37 -0.52 19.03 5.03
N LEU A 38 0.15 18.97 3.88
CA LEU A 38 1.03 17.85 3.52
C LEU A 38 2.32 17.78 4.36
N THR A 39 2.76 18.89 4.95
CA THR A 39 3.93 18.93 5.83
C THR A 39 3.61 18.64 7.30
N ARG A 40 2.33 18.55 7.66
CA ARG A 40 1.90 18.27 9.03
C ARG A 40 2.45 16.93 9.51
N LEU A 41 2.91 16.87 10.75
CA LEU A 41 3.36 15.63 11.38
C LEU A 41 2.17 14.72 11.69
N VAL A 42 2.28 13.45 11.29
CA VAL A 42 1.39 12.35 11.68
C VAL A 42 1.90 11.71 12.98
N ASN A 43 3.22 11.63 13.13
CA ASN A 43 3.89 11.23 14.36
C ASN A 43 5.25 11.95 14.46
N GLU A 44 6.07 11.58 15.43
CA GLU A 44 7.37 12.19 15.70
C GLU A 44 8.40 12.06 14.56
N SER A 45 8.19 11.15 13.61
CA SER A 45 9.10 10.90 12.49
C SER A 45 8.51 11.16 11.11
N TRP A 46 7.19 11.19 10.93
CA TRP A 46 6.56 11.20 9.62
C TRP A 46 5.60 12.37 9.43
N THR A 47 5.72 13.04 8.28
CA THR A 47 4.69 13.99 7.81
C THR A 47 3.58 13.27 7.05
N VAL A 48 2.47 13.95 6.78
CA VAL A 48 1.39 13.42 5.92
C VAL A 48 1.95 12.98 4.55
N ALA A 49 2.75 13.82 3.91
CA ALA A 49 3.43 13.46 2.66
C ALA A 49 4.42 12.30 2.84
N GLY A 50 5.08 12.20 3.99
CA GLY A 50 5.95 11.09 4.35
C GLY A 50 5.20 9.76 4.41
N VAL A 51 4.06 9.72 5.10
CA VAL A 51 3.20 8.54 5.18
C VAL A 51 2.66 8.16 3.80
N LEU A 52 2.22 9.12 2.99
CA LEU A 52 1.81 8.85 1.60
C LEU A 52 2.97 8.25 0.77
N GLY A 53 4.19 8.75 0.94
CA GLY A 53 5.39 8.18 0.32
C GLY A 53 5.70 6.76 0.80
N HIS A 54 5.47 6.47 2.09
CA HIS A 54 5.57 5.12 2.65
C HIS A 54 4.54 4.17 1.99
N VAL A 55 3.28 4.62 1.84
CA VAL A 55 2.26 3.87 1.10
C VAL A 55 2.72 3.58 -0.34
N ALA A 56 3.29 4.59 -1.02
CA ALA A 56 3.82 4.44 -2.37
C ALA A 56 4.92 3.37 -2.45
N PHE A 57 5.82 3.30 -1.46
CA PHE A 57 6.88 2.29 -1.42
C PHE A 57 6.30 0.87 -1.34
N TRP A 58 5.37 0.63 -0.42
CA TRP A 58 4.79 -0.71 -0.23
C TRP A 58 3.85 -1.12 -1.37
N ASP A 59 3.13 -0.18 -1.98
CA ASP A 59 2.40 -0.46 -3.23
C ASP A 59 3.36 -0.74 -4.38
N GLY A 60 4.49 -0.03 -4.47
CA GLY A 60 5.55 -0.30 -5.42
C GLY A 60 6.13 -1.72 -5.28
N ARG A 61 6.33 -2.20 -4.04
CA ARG A 61 6.71 -3.59 -3.77
C ARG A 61 5.64 -4.57 -4.27
N ALA A 62 4.37 -4.32 -3.95
CA ALA A 62 3.27 -5.17 -4.41
C ALA A 62 3.18 -5.23 -5.94
N LEU A 63 3.36 -4.09 -6.62
CA LEU A 63 3.44 -4.00 -8.07
C LEU A 63 4.59 -4.83 -8.64
N PHE A 64 5.79 -4.74 -8.07
CA PHE A 64 6.93 -5.57 -8.46
C PHE A 64 6.63 -7.07 -8.35
N LEU A 65 6.02 -7.49 -7.23
CA LEU A 65 5.67 -8.89 -6.99
C LEU A 65 4.58 -9.38 -7.95
N ALA A 66 3.58 -8.56 -8.26
CA ALA A 66 2.57 -8.88 -9.27
C ALA A 66 3.18 -9.06 -10.65
N GLU A 67 4.16 -8.22 -11.03
CA GLU A 67 4.89 -8.38 -12.29
C GLU A 67 5.74 -9.64 -12.34
N LYS A 68 6.42 -9.95 -11.23
CA LYS A 68 7.17 -11.20 -11.09
C LYS A 68 6.26 -12.41 -11.26
N LEU A 69 5.10 -12.40 -10.59
CA LEU A 69 4.11 -13.47 -10.65
C LEU A 69 3.57 -13.70 -12.06
N SER A 70 3.17 -12.64 -12.79
CA SER A 70 2.60 -12.83 -14.13
C SER A 70 3.62 -13.19 -15.20
N ARG A 71 4.92 -12.90 -14.99
CA ARG A 71 5.98 -13.46 -15.84
C ARG A 71 6.27 -14.94 -15.54
N GLY A 72 5.61 -15.52 -14.54
CA GLY A 72 5.84 -16.91 -14.12
C GLY A 72 7.17 -17.12 -13.40
N ALA A 73 7.85 -16.04 -12.99
CA ALA A 73 9.09 -16.15 -12.23
C ALA A 73 8.80 -16.63 -10.80
N PRO A 74 9.57 -17.58 -10.25
CA PRO A 74 9.34 -18.07 -8.90
C PRO A 74 9.67 -16.99 -7.87
N PHE A 75 8.85 -16.89 -6.83
CA PHE A 75 9.24 -16.18 -5.61
C PHE A 75 10.40 -16.91 -4.93
N THR A 76 11.21 -16.14 -4.22
CA THR A 76 12.42 -16.56 -3.53
C THR A 76 12.35 -16.06 -2.08
N PRO A 77 13.15 -16.60 -1.16
CA PRO A 77 13.20 -16.10 0.22
C PRO A 77 13.52 -14.61 0.33
N SER A 78 14.16 -14.00 -0.68
CA SER A 78 14.44 -12.55 -0.69
C SER A 78 13.25 -11.68 -1.10
N ASP A 79 12.14 -12.27 -1.58
CA ASP A 79 10.90 -11.55 -1.86
C ASP A 79 9.97 -11.47 -0.64
N GLU A 80 10.20 -12.32 0.36
CA GLU A 80 9.48 -12.31 1.63
C GLU A 80 9.62 -10.97 2.34
N GLU A 81 8.55 -10.57 3.01
CA GLU A 81 8.62 -9.44 3.92
C GLU A 81 9.33 -9.88 5.20
N PRO A 82 10.39 -9.19 5.65
CA PRO A 82 11.02 -9.49 6.93
C PRO A 82 10.03 -9.29 8.09
N GLU A 83 10.19 -10.05 9.18
CA GLU A 83 9.38 -9.85 10.40
C GLU A 83 9.56 -8.45 11.00
N ASP A 84 10.78 -7.90 10.88
CA ASP A 84 11.12 -6.53 11.27
C ASP A 84 11.39 -5.68 10.03
N VAL A 85 10.45 -4.77 9.77
CA VAL A 85 10.49 -3.82 8.64
C VAL A 85 10.99 -2.43 9.05
N ASP A 86 11.34 -2.20 10.32
CA ASP A 86 11.69 -0.87 10.82
C ASP A 86 12.91 -0.33 10.10
N TRP A 87 13.94 -1.15 9.87
CA TRP A 87 15.12 -0.73 9.14
C TRP A 87 14.82 -0.34 7.68
N ILE A 88 13.83 -0.99 7.04
CA ILE A 88 13.39 -0.65 5.68
C ILE A 88 12.71 0.72 5.71
N ASN A 89 11.82 0.92 6.67
CA ASN A 89 11.06 2.16 6.82
C ASN A 89 11.98 3.33 7.17
N ASP A 90 12.90 3.14 8.12
CA ASP A 90 13.88 4.11 8.57
C ASP A 90 14.86 4.48 7.45
N ALA A 91 15.32 3.51 6.65
CA ALA A 91 16.21 3.77 5.53
C ALA A 91 15.51 4.51 4.39
N ASN A 92 14.22 4.24 4.15
CA ASN A 92 13.44 4.93 3.12
C ASN A 92 12.98 6.32 3.56
N ARG A 93 12.74 6.56 4.85
CA ARG A 93 12.25 7.84 5.38
C ARG A 93 13.03 9.07 4.89
N PRO A 94 14.37 9.16 5.01
CA PRO A 94 15.10 10.33 4.53
C PRO A 94 15.00 10.53 3.02
N LEU A 95 14.89 9.45 2.23
CA LEU A 95 14.70 9.52 0.78
C LEU A 95 13.31 10.06 0.44
N ILE A 96 12.29 9.57 1.13
CA ILE A 96 10.90 10.04 0.98
C ILE A 96 10.79 11.51 1.37
N HIS A 97 11.37 11.91 2.51
CA HIS A 97 11.33 13.28 3.02
C HIS A 97 12.09 14.28 2.14
N ALA A 98 13.02 13.82 1.31
CA ALA A 98 13.69 14.67 0.34
C ALA A 98 12.80 15.06 -0.86
N ILE A 99 11.68 14.35 -1.08
CA ILE A 99 10.72 14.64 -2.15
C ILE A 99 9.82 15.79 -1.68
N ALA A 100 9.59 16.77 -2.56
CA ALA A 100 8.66 17.86 -2.27
C ALA A 100 7.28 17.29 -1.87
N PRO A 101 6.63 17.78 -0.79
CA PRO A 101 5.43 17.15 -0.21
C PRO A 101 4.32 16.84 -1.22
N ARG A 102 3.98 17.81 -2.08
CA ARG A 102 3.01 17.62 -3.17
C ARG A 102 3.41 16.51 -4.13
N ARG A 103 4.69 16.42 -4.49
CA ARG A 103 5.21 15.39 -5.40
C ARG A 103 5.19 14.00 -4.78
N ALA A 104 5.43 13.89 -3.47
CA ALA A 104 5.30 12.62 -2.75
C ALA A 104 3.84 12.14 -2.74
N ALA A 105 2.88 13.04 -2.45
CA ALA A 105 1.46 12.74 -2.49
C ALA A 105 0.97 12.32 -3.90
N GLU A 106 1.35 13.06 -4.94
CA GLU A 106 1.05 12.71 -6.32
C GLU A 106 1.70 11.38 -6.74
N LEU A 107 2.92 11.09 -6.26
CA LEU A 107 3.58 9.82 -6.51
C LEU A 107 2.81 8.65 -5.89
N ALA A 108 2.32 8.82 -4.66
CA ALA A 108 1.51 7.80 -3.98
C ALA A 108 0.26 7.43 -4.79
N LEU A 109 -0.48 8.44 -5.29
CA LEU A 109 -1.64 8.20 -6.15
C LEU A 109 -1.27 7.44 -7.42
N ARG A 110 -0.22 7.87 -8.12
CA ARG A 110 0.20 7.20 -9.36
C ARG A 110 0.62 5.75 -9.13
N VAL A 111 1.37 5.46 -8.07
CA VAL A 111 1.83 4.10 -7.78
C VAL A 111 0.65 3.22 -7.34
N ALA A 112 -0.28 3.76 -6.54
CA ALA A 112 -1.48 3.04 -6.14
C ALA A 112 -2.40 2.73 -7.33
N GLU A 113 -2.61 3.69 -8.24
CA GLU A 113 -3.34 3.47 -9.50
C GLU A 113 -2.70 2.36 -10.35
N GLN A 114 -1.38 2.41 -10.53
CA GLN A 114 -0.64 1.38 -11.29
C GLN A 114 -0.76 0.01 -10.62
N THR A 115 -0.66 -0.03 -9.30
CA THR A 115 -0.80 -1.26 -8.51
C THR A 115 -2.20 -1.84 -8.67
N ASP A 116 -3.24 -1.02 -8.56
CA ASP A 116 -4.64 -1.48 -8.66
C ASP A 116 -4.98 -1.97 -10.07
N GLN A 117 -4.57 -1.22 -11.10
CA GLN A 117 -4.68 -1.66 -12.50
C GLN A 117 -3.99 -3.01 -12.69
N ARG A 118 -2.82 -3.18 -12.07
CA ARG A 118 -2.07 -4.41 -12.22
C ARG A 118 -2.73 -5.59 -11.52
N MET A 119 -3.23 -5.41 -10.30
CA MET A 119 -3.94 -6.46 -9.57
C MET A 119 -5.24 -6.83 -10.29
N ALA A 120 -5.99 -5.85 -10.81
CA ALA A 120 -7.22 -6.07 -11.56
C ALA A 120 -7.00 -6.86 -12.87
N SER A 121 -5.79 -6.77 -13.45
CA SER A 121 -5.42 -7.51 -14.66
C SER A 121 -5.00 -8.96 -14.41
N LEU A 122 -4.85 -9.40 -13.16
CA LEU A 122 -4.46 -10.77 -12.84
C LEU A 122 -5.55 -11.75 -13.27
N SER A 123 -5.16 -12.88 -13.86
CA SER A 123 -6.11 -13.94 -14.13
C SER A 123 -6.60 -14.57 -12.81
N PRO A 124 -7.79 -15.20 -12.78
CA PRO A 124 -8.26 -15.93 -11.60
C PRO A 124 -7.30 -17.02 -11.12
N ASP A 125 -6.47 -17.57 -12.01
CA ASP A 125 -5.42 -18.52 -11.64
C ASP A 125 -4.27 -17.87 -10.88
N LEU A 126 -3.81 -16.71 -11.34
CA LEU A 126 -2.77 -15.97 -10.63
C LEU A 126 -3.26 -15.44 -9.28
N VAL A 127 -4.52 -15.02 -9.18
CA VAL A 127 -5.13 -14.61 -7.89
C VAL A 127 -5.13 -15.75 -6.87
N ARG A 128 -5.29 -17.01 -7.29
CA ARG A 128 -5.18 -18.15 -6.36
C ARG A 128 -3.76 -18.36 -5.83
N ARG A 129 -2.76 -17.79 -6.50
CA ARG A 129 -1.34 -17.86 -6.12
C ARG A 129 -0.89 -16.65 -5.29
N THR A 130 -1.84 -15.84 -4.79
CA THR A 130 -1.54 -14.73 -3.88
C THR A 130 -1.99 -15.05 -2.46
N TRP A 131 -1.43 -14.36 -1.48
CA TRP A 131 -1.92 -14.37 -0.11
C TRP A 131 -3.35 -13.82 -0.06
N PRO A 132 -4.23 -14.29 0.84
CA PRO A 132 -4.09 -15.46 1.73
C PRO A 132 -4.43 -16.81 1.09
N THR A 133 -4.83 -16.85 -0.19
CA THR A 133 -5.21 -18.11 -0.86
C THR A 133 -4.04 -19.09 -0.96
N ASP A 134 -2.86 -18.57 -1.30
CA ASP A 134 -1.58 -19.26 -1.17
C ASP A 134 -0.80 -18.64 0.00
N PRO A 135 -0.71 -19.32 1.16
CA PRO A 135 -0.02 -18.81 2.33
C PRO A 135 1.50 -18.62 2.15
N SER A 136 2.09 -19.20 1.10
CA SER A 136 3.52 -19.05 0.79
C SER A 136 3.82 -17.89 -0.16
N SER A 137 2.78 -17.19 -0.63
CA SER A 137 2.97 -16.05 -1.52
C SER A 137 3.27 -14.78 -0.72
N PRO A 138 4.37 -14.05 -1.04
CA PRO A 138 4.66 -12.76 -0.44
C PRO A 138 3.75 -11.64 -0.98
N LEU A 139 2.99 -11.91 -2.03
CA LEU A 139 2.05 -10.95 -2.63
C LEU A 139 0.69 -11.02 -1.94
N ASN A 140 0.29 -9.95 -1.28
CA ASN A 140 -1.10 -9.69 -0.88
C ASN A 140 -1.77 -8.71 -1.87
N PRO A 141 -2.82 -9.11 -2.61
CA PRO A 141 -3.49 -8.26 -3.59
C PRO A 141 -4.45 -7.25 -2.94
N VAL A 142 -4.80 -7.43 -1.66
CA VAL A 142 -5.68 -6.52 -0.91
C VAL A 142 -4.83 -5.39 -0.33
N ARG A 143 -4.62 -4.34 -1.12
CA ARG A 143 -3.90 -3.13 -0.72
C ARG A 143 -4.72 -2.24 0.20
N ALA A 144 -6.05 -2.37 0.15
CA ALA A 144 -7.00 -1.60 0.93
C ALA A 144 -6.67 -1.54 2.43
N ALA A 145 -6.36 -2.68 3.06
CA ALA A 145 -6.11 -2.72 4.51
C ALA A 145 -4.90 -1.87 4.92
N HIS A 146 -3.79 -2.01 4.19
CA HIS A 146 -2.58 -1.23 4.41
C HIS A 146 -2.79 0.26 4.16
N ARG A 147 -3.52 0.61 3.08
CA ARG A 147 -3.87 2.01 2.81
C ARG A 147 -4.75 2.58 3.92
N ALA A 148 -5.83 1.89 4.28
CA ALA A 148 -6.80 2.34 5.26
C ALA A 148 -6.15 2.68 6.60
N GLU A 149 -5.25 1.82 7.10
CA GLU A 149 -4.49 2.05 8.33
C GLU A 149 -3.77 3.42 8.30
N HIS A 150 -3.00 3.69 7.26
CA HIS A 150 -2.25 4.94 7.15
C HIS A 150 -3.13 6.16 6.83
N LEU A 151 -4.21 5.98 6.07
CA LEU A 151 -5.17 7.05 5.83
C LEU A 151 -5.91 7.44 7.12
N ASP A 152 -6.21 6.47 7.99
CA ASP A 152 -6.77 6.72 9.32
C ASP A 152 -5.82 7.55 10.19
N GLU A 153 -4.52 7.22 10.19
CA GLU A 153 -3.48 7.98 10.91
C GLU A 153 -3.36 9.42 10.38
N ILE A 154 -3.33 9.59 9.06
CA ILE A 154 -3.29 10.91 8.42
C ILE A 154 -4.51 11.72 8.83
N GLU A 155 -5.71 11.18 8.66
CA GLU A 155 -6.94 11.88 9.00
C GLU A 155 -7.05 12.19 10.49
N ALA A 156 -6.53 11.33 11.37
CA ALA A 156 -6.44 11.60 12.80
C ALA A 156 -5.54 12.80 13.08
N SER A 157 -4.35 12.85 12.48
CA SER A 157 -3.42 13.97 12.67
C SER A 157 -4.03 15.30 12.23
N LEU A 158 -4.89 15.32 11.21
CA LEU A 158 -5.49 16.54 10.64
C LEU A 158 -6.67 17.10 11.44
N ARG A 159 -7.21 16.34 12.41
CA ARG A 159 -8.33 16.79 13.25
C ARG A 159 -7.89 17.62 14.46
N GLU A 160 -6.61 17.58 14.78
CA GLU A 160 -6.00 18.31 15.90
C GLU A 160 -5.58 19.74 15.49
#